data_AF-A0A0K8WIU9-F1
#
_entry.id   AF-A0A0K8WIU9-F1
#
_cell.length_a   1.000
_cell.length_b   1.000
_cell.length_c   1.000
_cell.angle_alpha   90.00
_cell.angle_beta   90.00
_cell.angle_gamma   90.00
#
_symmetry.space_group_name_H-M   'P 1'
#
loop_
_entity.id
_entity.type
_entity.pdbx_description
1 polymer ?
#
loop_
_entity_poly.entity_id
_entity_poly.type
_entity_poly.pdbx_seq_one_letter_code
_entity_poly.pdbx_strand_id
1 'polypeptide(L)'
;MVHPAENTVTAAAELTAAEKEATEIRCQEKSRGGLSYEVILAEPAPNVVVPKRPVTPGKNVSAEEIEQKLKAAEERRISLEQKKMADLSYKLSKIEEATRKKDEIANEFINQTKEKLETKIEQHVEKREAIISDMKEKLKIHSQEIEKTREQLEQQKSIEKVAIEEKLKTAQTLRDENIKKMLERLKEHNTNKKNQIDQLETQKLEEKTRIIENKLYTAEQNREKEIQKKIEKVQKLERRAELV
;
A
#
# COMPACT_ATOMS: atom_id res chain seq x y z
N MET A 1 -116.70 -57.32 117.08
CA MET A 1 -116.03 -57.96 118.24
C MET A 1 -115.45 -59.29 117.78
N VAL A 2 -114.29 -59.68 118.35
CA VAL A 2 -113.73 -61.07 118.36
C VAL A 2 -113.22 -61.66 117.02
N HIS A 3 -111.94 -62.05 117.00
CA HIS A 3 -111.31 -63.03 116.08
C HIS A 3 -111.51 -64.46 116.63
N PRO A 4 -111.51 -65.53 115.81
CA PRO A 4 -110.27 -66.22 115.35
C PRO A 4 -110.14 -66.23 113.81
N ALA A 5 -109.04 -66.53 113.10
CA ALA A 5 -107.77 -67.25 113.35
C ALA A 5 -107.78 -68.77 113.08
N GLU A 6 -106.93 -69.22 112.14
CA GLU A 6 -106.11 -70.46 112.03
C GLU A 6 -105.44 -70.45 110.61
N ASN A 7 -104.13 -70.63 110.41
CA ASN A 7 -103.19 -71.75 110.66
C ASN A 7 -103.25 -72.89 109.60
N THR A 8 -102.16 -73.55 109.15
CA THR A 8 -100.71 -73.23 108.91
C THR A 8 -100.00 -74.53 108.43
N VAL A 9 -98.69 -74.46 108.07
CA VAL A 9 -97.68 -75.55 108.24
C VAL A 9 -97.80 -76.74 107.26
N THR A 10 -96.94 -76.86 106.23
CA THR A 10 -95.59 -77.54 106.16
C THR A 10 -95.65 -79.06 106.41
N ALA A 11 -94.67 -79.94 106.08
CA ALA A 11 -93.31 -79.88 105.50
C ALA A 11 -93.13 -81.11 104.53
N ALA A 12 -91.98 -81.67 104.11
CA ALA A 12 -90.52 -81.51 104.32
C ALA A 12 -89.72 -82.17 103.16
N ALA A 13 -88.38 -82.29 103.31
CA ALA A 13 -87.46 -83.29 102.73
C ALA A 13 -87.07 -83.24 101.22
N GLU A 14 -85.82 -83.54 100.81
CA GLU A 14 -84.46 -83.24 101.35
C GLU A 14 -83.34 -83.70 100.37
N LEU A 15 -82.25 -82.91 100.22
CA LEU A 15 -80.91 -83.22 99.63
C LEU A 15 -80.88 -83.85 98.21
N THR A 16 -79.84 -83.84 97.36
CA THR A 16 -78.41 -83.39 97.27
C THR A 16 -78.13 -83.23 95.75
N ALA A 17 -77.07 -82.68 95.16
CA ALA A 17 -76.00 -81.72 95.46
C ALA A 17 -75.05 -81.76 94.23
N ALA A 18 -74.37 -80.65 93.91
CA ALA A 18 -73.20 -80.56 93.01
C ALA A 18 -73.28 -81.09 91.55
N GLU A 19 -73.80 -80.26 90.64
CA GLU A 19 -72.98 -79.62 89.58
C GLU A 19 -73.73 -78.40 89.02
N LYS A 20 -73.02 -77.30 88.74
CA LYS A 20 -73.58 -76.09 88.12
C LYS A 20 -72.59 -75.48 87.15
N GLU A 21 -72.94 -75.49 85.86
CA GLU A 21 -72.33 -74.62 84.87
C GLU A 21 -72.65 -73.15 85.24
N ALA A 22 -71.61 -72.32 85.35
CA ALA A 22 -71.74 -70.90 85.71
C ALA A 22 -71.44 -70.02 84.49
N THR A 23 -72.26 -70.13 83.44
CA THR A 23 -72.26 -69.14 82.35
C THR A 23 -72.95 -67.86 82.84
N GLU A 24 -72.16 -66.83 83.15
CA GLU A 24 -72.67 -65.51 83.53
C GLU A 24 -72.79 -64.59 82.30
N ILE A 25 -73.89 -63.84 82.21
CA ILE A 25 -74.09 -62.77 81.23
C ILE A 25 -73.94 -61.43 81.95
N ARG A 26 -72.90 -60.67 81.62
CA ARG A 26 -72.56 -59.40 82.28
C ARG A 26 -72.57 -58.23 81.29
N CYS A 27 -72.54 -57.00 81.81
CA CYS A 27 -72.37 -55.77 81.02
C CYS A 27 -73.33 -55.65 79.81
N GLN A 28 -74.59 -56.07 79.98
CA GLN A 28 -75.59 -56.05 78.91
C GLN A 28 -76.08 -54.63 78.63
N GLU A 29 -75.82 -54.13 77.41
CA GLU A 29 -76.20 -52.78 76.98
C GLU A 29 -77.15 -52.84 75.77
N LYS A 30 -78.33 -52.22 75.91
CA LYS A 30 -79.41 -52.25 74.90
C LYS A 30 -79.43 -50.93 74.13
N SER A 31 -78.98 -50.95 72.89
CA SER A 31 -79.03 -49.79 71.99
C SER A 31 -80.17 -49.91 70.98
N ARG A 32 -80.53 -48.81 70.30
CA ARG A 32 -81.50 -48.83 69.19
C ARG A 32 -80.98 -49.55 67.94
N GLY A 33 -79.70 -49.94 67.90
CA GLY A 33 -79.08 -50.68 66.80
C GLY A 33 -78.82 -52.17 67.13
N GLY A 34 -79.06 -52.61 68.36
CA GLY A 34 -78.76 -53.98 68.78
C GLY A 34 -78.39 -54.09 70.27
N LEU A 35 -78.09 -55.32 70.67
CA LEU A 35 -77.84 -55.73 72.04
C LEU A 35 -76.42 -56.29 72.19
N SER A 36 -75.57 -55.63 72.97
CA SER A 36 -74.28 -56.15 73.41
C SER A 36 -74.38 -56.75 74.82
N TYR A 37 -73.55 -57.73 75.11
CA TYR A 37 -73.32 -58.30 76.44
C TYR A 37 -72.01 -59.07 76.44
N GLU A 38 -71.41 -59.22 77.62
CA GLU A 38 -70.24 -60.05 77.85
C GLU A 38 -70.70 -61.45 78.31
N VAL A 39 -70.11 -62.51 77.74
CA VAL A 39 -70.42 -63.91 78.07
C VAL A 39 -69.22 -64.50 78.80
N ILE A 40 -69.37 -64.71 80.10
CA ILE A 40 -68.35 -65.32 80.95
C ILE A 40 -68.70 -66.79 81.09
N LEU A 41 -68.08 -67.64 80.26
CA LEU A 41 -68.31 -69.10 80.26
C LEU A 41 -67.66 -69.80 81.47
N ALA A 42 -66.64 -69.18 82.06
CA ALA A 42 -66.01 -69.54 83.33
C ALA A 42 -65.30 -68.30 83.89
N GLU A 43 -65.19 -68.18 85.22
CA GLU A 43 -64.38 -67.13 85.83
C GLU A 43 -62.90 -67.28 85.45
N PRO A 44 -62.15 -66.16 85.26
CA PRO A 44 -60.73 -66.22 84.95
C PRO A 44 -59.95 -66.88 86.10
N ALA A 45 -59.21 -67.94 85.80
CA ALA A 45 -58.52 -68.73 86.82
C ALA A 45 -57.62 -67.85 87.72
N PRO A 46 -57.64 -68.04 89.05
CA PRO A 46 -56.90 -67.19 89.97
C PRO A 46 -55.39 -67.27 89.69
N ASN A 47 -54.80 -66.11 89.41
CA ASN A 47 -53.41 -65.88 88.95
C ASN A 47 -53.12 -65.99 87.44
N VAL A 48 -54.10 -65.84 86.54
CA VAL A 48 -53.78 -65.54 85.12
C VAL A 48 -53.18 -64.13 85.00
N VAL A 49 -51.85 -64.05 84.96
CA VAL A 49 -51.11 -62.80 84.71
C VAL A 49 -51.18 -62.47 83.22
N VAL A 50 -51.90 -61.39 82.88
CA VAL A 50 -51.94 -60.87 81.51
C VAL A 50 -50.52 -60.57 81.01
N PRO A 51 -50.08 -61.12 79.85
CA PRO A 51 -48.76 -60.85 79.32
C PRO A 51 -48.54 -59.35 79.08
N LYS A 52 -47.68 -58.73 79.89
CA LYS A 52 -47.23 -57.36 79.68
C LYS A 52 -46.53 -57.29 78.32
N ARG A 53 -47.15 -56.63 77.34
CA ARG A 53 -46.48 -56.30 76.07
C ARG A 53 -45.16 -55.58 76.41
N PRO A 54 -44.05 -55.89 75.72
CA PRO A 54 -42.80 -55.18 75.96
C PRO A 54 -43.05 -53.69 75.75
N VAL A 55 -42.58 -52.85 76.68
CA VAL A 55 -42.76 -51.40 76.60
C VAL A 55 -41.89 -50.90 75.45
N THR A 56 -42.49 -50.79 74.26
CA THR A 56 -41.93 -50.02 73.15
C THR A 56 -41.67 -48.61 73.66
N PRO A 57 -40.43 -48.12 73.67
CA PRO A 57 -40.13 -46.80 74.21
C PRO A 57 -40.88 -45.74 73.40
N GLY A 58 -41.97 -45.22 73.98
CA GLY A 58 -42.70 -44.08 73.46
C GLY A 58 -41.80 -42.86 73.57
N LYS A 59 -40.94 -42.66 72.57
CA LYS A 59 -40.17 -41.43 72.44
C LYS A 59 -41.17 -40.30 72.19
N ASN A 60 -41.38 -39.50 73.23
CA ASN A 60 -42.12 -38.25 73.15
C ASN A 60 -41.30 -37.28 72.28
N VAL A 61 -41.49 -37.37 70.97
CA VAL A 61 -40.75 -36.60 69.96
C VAL A 61 -40.97 -35.12 70.25
N SER A 62 -39.90 -34.35 70.46
CA SER A 62 -40.07 -32.93 70.75
C SER A 62 -40.54 -32.17 69.50
N ALA A 63 -41.18 -31.01 69.68
CA ALA A 63 -41.54 -30.14 68.55
C ALA A 63 -40.30 -29.78 67.70
N GLU A 64 -39.16 -29.56 68.36
CA GLU A 64 -37.86 -29.27 67.73
C GLU A 64 -37.31 -30.48 66.94
N GLU A 65 -37.43 -31.71 67.47
CA GLU A 65 -37.05 -32.94 66.73
C GLU A 65 -37.96 -33.19 65.51
N ILE A 66 -39.21 -32.71 65.53
CA ILE A 66 -40.13 -32.77 64.40
C ILE A 66 -39.75 -31.68 63.37
N GLU A 67 -39.51 -30.45 63.82
CA GLU A 67 -39.10 -29.33 62.97
C GLU A 67 -37.76 -29.61 62.27
N GLN A 68 -36.75 -30.14 62.97
CA GLN A 68 -35.48 -30.54 62.36
C GLN A 68 -35.67 -31.61 61.27
N LYS A 69 -36.59 -32.57 61.43
CA LYS A 69 -36.87 -33.59 60.41
C LYS A 69 -37.58 -33.01 59.18
N LEU A 70 -38.49 -32.04 59.38
CA LEU A 70 -39.13 -31.30 58.29
C LEU A 70 -38.11 -30.43 57.55
N LYS A 71 -37.29 -29.67 58.27
CA LYS A 71 -36.21 -28.86 57.70
C LYS A 71 -35.20 -29.70 56.91
N ALA A 72 -34.74 -30.82 57.46
CA ALA A 72 -33.87 -31.75 56.76
C ALA A 72 -34.54 -32.45 55.56
N ALA A 73 -35.87 -32.55 55.50
CA ALA A 73 -36.58 -32.99 54.29
C ALA A 73 -36.59 -31.88 53.23
N GLU A 74 -36.83 -30.63 53.62
CA GLU A 74 -36.85 -29.47 52.73
C GLU A 74 -35.45 -29.13 52.18
N GLU A 75 -34.40 -29.19 52.99
CA GLU A 75 -33.00 -29.05 52.55
C GLU A 75 -32.61 -30.11 51.51
N ARG A 76 -33.11 -31.35 51.65
CA ARG A 76 -32.94 -32.40 50.61
C ARG A 76 -33.75 -32.11 49.36
N ARG A 77 -34.97 -31.56 49.48
CA ARG A 77 -35.78 -31.11 48.33
C ARG A 77 -35.04 -30.02 47.54
N ILE A 78 -34.57 -28.99 48.24
CA ILE A 78 -33.81 -27.86 47.68
C ILE A 78 -32.49 -28.35 47.06
N SER A 79 -31.74 -29.23 47.72
CA SER A 79 -30.48 -29.77 47.18
C SER A 79 -30.68 -30.57 45.88
N LEU A 80 -31.75 -31.37 45.78
CA LEU A 80 -32.12 -32.08 44.55
C LEU A 80 -32.57 -31.13 43.44
N GLU A 81 -33.23 -30.03 43.79
CA GLU A 81 -33.65 -28.98 42.84
C GLU A 81 -32.45 -28.18 42.33
N GLN A 82 -31.56 -27.73 43.22
CA GLN A 82 -30.28 -27.09 42.89
C GLN A 82 -29.43 -27.96 41.97
N LYS A 83 -29.32 -29.28 42.25
CA LYS A 83 -28.59 -30.21 41.38
C LYS A 83 -29.20 -30.28 39.98
N LYS A 84 -30.53 -30.40 39.86
CA LYS A 84 -31.22 -30.38 38.55
C LYS A 84 -30.97 -29.08 37.79
N MET A 85 -30.97 -27.94 38.47
CA MET A 85 -30.67 -26.64 37.87
C MET A 85 -29.22 -26.52 37.41
N ALA A 86 -28.26 -27.05 38.18
CA ALA A 86 -26.86 -27.14 37.76
C ALA A 86 -26.67 -28.07 36.55
N ASP A 87 -27.29 -29.25 36.55
CA ASP A 87 -27.28 -30.21 35.44
C ASP A 87 -27.92 -29.63 34.16
N LEU A 88 -28.93 -28.77 34.29
CA LEU A 88 -29.54 -28.01 33.19
C LEU A 88 -28.63 -26.89 32.68
N SER A 89 -28.10 -26.06 33.57
CA SER A 89 -27.18 -24.96 33.25
C SER A 89 -25.93 -25.46 32.51
N TYR A 90 -25.33 -26.56 32.98
CA TYR A 90 -24.20 -27.21 32.31
C TYR A 90 -24.54 -27.69 30.89
N LYS A 91 -25.74 -28.27 30.67
CA LYS A 91 -26.18 -28.69 29.35
C LYS A 91 -26.39 -27.51 28.40
N LEU A 92 -27.00 -26.42 28.88
CA LEU A 92 -27.18 -25.20 28.09
C LEU A 92 -25.83 -24.57 27.70
N SER A 93 -24.94 -24.39 28.67
CA SER A 93 -23.59 -23.86 28.44
C SER A 93 -22.81 -24.70 27.42
N LYS A 94 -22.93 -26.04 27.46
CA LYS A 94 -22.30 -26.93 26.47
C LYS A 94 -22.90 -26.82 25.06
N ILE A 95 -24.20 -26.51 24.94
CA ILE A 95 -24.85 -26.25 23.65
C ILE A 95 -24.41 -24.88 23.09
N GLU A 96 -24.29 -23.86 23.94
CA GLU A 96 -23.75 -22.55 23.57
C GLU A 96 -22.29 -22.64 23.12
N GLU A 97 -21.45 -23.38 23.84
CA GLU A 97 -20.03 -23.60 23.49
C GLU A 97 -19.90 -24.33 22.14
N ALA A 98 -20.70 -25.38 21.91
CA ALA A 98 -20.71 -26.12 20.65
C ALA A 98 -21.20 -25.25 19.47
N THR A 99 -22.21 -24.40 19.71
CA THR A 99 -22.72 -23.46 18.70
C THR A 99 -21.65 -22.43 18.36
N ARG A 100 -21.03 -21.81 19.38
CA ARG A 100 -19.95 -20.84 19.22
C ARG A 100 -18.78 -21.41 18.43
N LYS A 101 -18.30 -22.61 18.78
CA LYS A 101 -17.20 -23.29 18.05
C LYS A 101 -17.54 -23.58 16.59
N LYS A 102 -18.79 -23.94 16.29
CA LYS A 102 -19.27 -24.13 14.91
C LYS A 102 -19.26 -22.80 14.12
N ASP A 103 -19.62 -21.69 14.77
CA ASP A 103 -19.59 -20.36 14.16
C ASP A 103 -18.16 -19.78 14.05
N GLU A 104 -17.29 -20.04 15.02
CA GLU A 104 -15.85 -19.72 14.98
C GLU A 104 -15.17 -20.39 13.77
N ILE A 105 -15.36 -21.70 13.59
CA ILE A 105 -14.81 -22.46 12.45
C ILE A 105 -15.36 -21.95 11.11
N ALA A 106 -16.65 -21.60 11.04
CA ALA A 106 -17.25 -21.06 9.82
C ALA A 106 -16.67 -19.67 9.46
N ASN A 107 -16.51 -18.78 10.44
CA ASN A 107 -15.90 -17.47 10.25
C ASN A 107 -14.42 -17.57 9.87
N GLU A 108 -13.66 -18.47 10.51
CA GLU A 108 -12.26 -18.71 10.15
C GLU A 108 -12.13 -19.24 8.71
N PHE A 109 -12.96 -20.21 8.31
CA PHE A 109 -12.97 -20.72 6.93
C PHE A 109 -13.26 -19.61 5.91
N ILE A 110 -14.24 -18.74 6.19
CA ILE A 110 -14.57 -17.58 5.34
C ILE A 110 -13.38 -16.62 5.25
N ASN A 111 -12.79 -16.24 6.39
CA ASN A 111 -11.67 -15.30 6.45
C ASN A 111 -10.43 -15.83 5.74
N GLN A 112 -10.01 -17.06 6.03
CA GLN A 112 -8.88 -17.70 5.35
C GLN A 112 -9.12 -17.84 3.83
N THR A 113 -10.36 -18.07 3.39
CA THR A 113 -10.69 -18.20 1.96
C THR A 113 -10.67 -16.84 1.27
N LYS A 114 -11.17 -15.80 1.94
CA LYS A 114 -11.12 -14.40 1.49
C LYS A 114 -9.68 -13.92 1.34
N GLU A 115 -8.85 -14.07 2.37
CA GLU A 115 -7.44 -13.69 2.38
C GLU A 115 -6.65 -14.39 1.25
N LYS A 116 -6.81 -15.71 1.10
CA LYS A 116 -6.17 -16.48 0.01
C LYS A 116 -6.62 -16.02 -1.39
N LEU A 117 -7.82 -15.46 -1.54
CA LEU A 117 -8.29 -14.88 -2.79
C LEU A 117 -7.71 -13.48 -3.01
N GLU A 118 -7.71 -12.62 -1.99
CA GLU A 118 -7.15 -11.26 -2.03
C GLU A 118 -5.65 -11.31 -2.37
N THR A 119 -4.84 -12.08 -1.64
CA THR A 119 -3.41 -12.28 -1.94
C THR A 119 -3.16 -12.84 -3.34
N LYS A 120 -4.05 -13.69 -3.86
CA LYS A 120 -3.93 -14.23 -5.23
C LYS A 120 -4.26 -13.20 -6.30
N ILE A 121 -5.18 -12.27 -6.02
CA ILE A 121 -5.50 -11.14 -6.90
C ILE A 121 -4.33 -10.14 -6.87
N GLU A 122 -3.83 -9.77 -5.70
CA GLU A 122 -2.68 -8.87 -5.52
C GLU A 122 -1.45 -9.38 -6.29
N GLN A 123 -1.03 -10.63 -6.04
CA GLN A 123 0.09 -11.24 -6.78
C GLN A 123 -0.11 -11.29 -8.30
N HIS A 124 -1.36 -11.32 -8.80
CA HIS A 124 -1.64 -11.28 -10.23
C HIS A 124 -1.59 -9.85 -10.79
N VAL A 125 -2.05 -8.85 -10.01
CA VAL A 125 -1.91 -7.43 -10.33
C VAL A 125 -0.43 -7.05 -10.36
N GLU A 126 0.34 -7.36 -9.31
CA GLU A 126 1.78 -7.10 -9.22
C GLU A 126 2.55 -7.67 -10.43
N LYS A 127 2.32 -8.95 -10.77
CA LYS A 127 2.98 -9.60 -11.92
C LYS A 127 2.61 -8.93 -13.24
N ARG A 128 1.35 -8.56 -13.41
CA ARG A 128 0.88 -7.84 -14.61
C ARG A 128 1.49 -6.44 -14.71
N GLU A 129 1.58 -5.72 -13.60
CA GLU A 129 2.14 -4.37 -13.56
C GLU A 129 3.66 -4.37 -13.73
N ALA A 130 4.38 -5.36 -13.17
CA ALA A 130 5.80 -5.56 -13.41
C ALA A 130 6.11 -5.78 -14.90
N ILE A 131 5.34 -6.62 -15.60
CA ILE A 131 5.48 -6.85 -17.05
C ILE A 131 5.20 -5.56 -17.85
N ILE A 132 4.16 -4.81 -17.48
CA ILE A 132 3.83 -3.53 -18.13
C ILE A 132 4.91 -2.47 -17.87
N SER A 133 5.53 -2.47 -16.67
CA SER A 133 6.60 -1.55 -16.29
C SER A 133 7.90 -1.83 -17.05
N ASP A 134 8.33 -3.10 -17.10
CA ASP A 134 9.48 -3.56 -17.89
C ASP A 134 9.33 -3.20 -19.39
N MET A 135 8.16 -3.44 -19.96
CA MET A 135 7.87 -3.08 -21.35
C MET A 135 7.90 -1.56 -21.58
N LYS A 136 7.36 -0.76 -20.64
CA LYS A 136 7.41 0.72 -20.70
C LYS A 136 8.85 1.24 -20.63
N GLU A 137 9.67 0.70 -19.73
CA GLU A 137 11.06 1.15 -19.58
C GLU A 137 11.91 0.79 -20.80
N LYS A 138 11.71 -0.40 -21.38
CA LYS A 138 12.34 -0.80 -22.66
C LYS A 138 11.96 0.14 -23.82
N LEU A 139 10.67 0.50 -23.94
CA LEU A 139 10.22 1.47 -24.95
C LEU A 139 10.80 2.88 -24.70
N LYS A 140 10.91 3.30 -23.44
CA LYS A 140 11.51 4.59 -23.04
C LYS A 140 13.01 4.65 -23.38
N ILE A 141 13.78 3.61 -23.05
CA ILE A 141 15.19 3.50 -23.42
C ILE A 141 15.35 3.57 -24.95
N HIS A 142 14.57 2.78 -25.69
CA HIS A 142 14.64 2.78 -27.16
C HIS A 142 14.29 4.14 -27.78
N SER A 143 13.31 4.86 -27.21
CA SER A 143 12.99 6.23 -27.63
C SER A 143 14.16 7.20 -27.41
N GLN A 144 14.89 7.06 -26.29
CA GLN A 144 16.08 7.87 -25.99
C GLN A 144 17.26 7.52 -26.91
N GLU A 145 17.43 6.26 -27.30
CA GLU A 145 18.42 5.83 -28.29
C GLU A 145 18.15 6.43 -29.69
N ILE A 146 16.89 6.44 -30.13
CA ILE A 146 16.46 7.07 -31.37
C ILE A 146 16.72 8.58 -31.34
N GLU A 147 16.35 9.25 -30.24
CA GLU A 147 16.54 10.69 -30.06
C GLU A 147 18.03 11.07 -30.11
N LYS A 148 18.87 10.38 -29.33
CA LYS A 148 20.33 10.54 -29.34
C LYS A 148 20.94 10.30 -30.73
N THR A 149 20.47 9.28 -31.45
CA THR A 149 20.95 8.97 -32.82
C THR A 149 20.59 10.09 -33.80
N ARG A 150 19.39 10.68 -33.65
CA ARG A 150 18.93 11.83 -34.44
C ARG A 150 19.74 13.10 -34.13
N GLU A 151 20.02 13.38 -32.86
CA GLU A 151 20.87 14.50 -32.45
C GLU A 151 22.29 14.38 -33.03
N GLN A 152 22.90 13.20 -32.92
CA GLN A 152 24.22 12.92 -33.49
C GLN A 152 24.25 13.11 -35.01
N LEU A 153 23.22 12.66 -35.73
CA LEU A 153 23.13 12.82 -37.18
C LEU A 153 22.98 14.30 -37.60
N GLU A 154 22.15 15.08 -36.90
CA GLU A 154 21.99 16.51 -37.21
C GLU A 154 23.22 17.32 -36.81
N GLN A 155 23.92 16.96 -35.73
CA GLN A 155 25.22 17.53 -35.36
C GLN A 155 26.28 17.26 -36.43
N GLN A 156 26.42 16.01 -36.88
CA GLN A 156 27.36 15.62 -37.94
C GLN A 156 27.07 16.38 -39.25
N LYS A 157 25.80 16.43 -39.66
CA LYS A 157 25.32 17.18 -40.83
C LYS A 157 25.61 18.69 -40.73
N SER A 158 25.51 19.27 -39.53
CA SER A 158 25.88 20.67 -39.27
C SER A 158 27.39 20.90 -39.42
N ILE A 159 28.22 20.02 -38.85
CA ILE A 159 29.68 20.06 -38.97
C ILE A 159 30.12 19.93 -40.44
N GLU A 160 29.55 18.96 -41.17
CA GLU A 160 29.85 18.76 -42.60
C GLU A 160 29.44 19.98 -43.44
N LYS A 161 28.28 20.59 -43.17
CA LYS A 161 27.84 21.82 -43.84
C LYS A 161 28.85 22.95 -43.63
N VAL A 162 29.28 23.22 -42.39
CA VAL A 162 30.27 24.26 -42.08
C VAL A 162 31.60 23.97 -42.78
N ALA A 163 32.08 22.71 -42.74
CA ALA A 163 33.32 22.32 -43.41
C ALA A 163 33.26 22.45 -44.94
N ILE A 164 32.07 22.33 -45.55
CA ILE A 164 31.86 22.61 -46.98
C ILE A 164 31.87 24.12 -47.25
N GLU A 165 31.17 24.92 -46.44
CA GLU A 165 31.14 26.39 -46.58
C GLU A 165 32.55 27.00 -46.41
N GLU A 166 33.34 26.52 -45.46
CA GLU A 166 34.74 26.95 -45.27
C GLU A 166 35.66 26.57 -46.43
N LYS A 167 35.50 25.36 -47.00
CA LYS A 167 36.25 24.93 -48.20
C LYS A 167 35.89 25.78 -49.42
N LEU A 168 34.60 26.06 -49.63
CA LEU A 168 34.13 26.93 -50.70
C LEU A 168 34.65 28.37 -50.55
N LYS A 169 34.63 28.92 -49.32
CA LYS A 169 35.19 30.24 -49.00
C LYS A 169 36.69 30.31 -49.27
N THR A 170 37.45 29.31 -48.81
CA THR A 170 38.91 29.21 -49.05
C THR A 170 39.23 29.10 -50.53
N ALA A 171 38.50 28.26 -51.27
CA ALA A 171 38.64 28.12 -52.72
C ALA A 171 38.29 29.43 -53.47
N GLN A 172 37.29 30.19 -53.00
CA GLN A 172 36.96 31.50 -53.54
C GLN A 172 38.10 32.49 -53.34
N THR A 173 38.58 32.67 -52.10
CA THR A 173 39.71 33.57 -51.80
C THR A 173 40.96 33.22 -52.61
N LEU A 174 41.28 31.93 -52.78
CA LEU A 174 42.43 31.50 -53.58
C LEU A 174 42.27 31.84 -55.08
N ARG A 175 41.05 31.74 -55.64
CA ARG A 175 40.77 32.18 -57.02
C ARG A 175 40.92 33.69 -57.17
N ASP A 176 40.34 34.46 -56.25
CA ASP A 176 40.38 35.92 -56.28
C ASP A 176 41.81 36.45 -56.12
N GLU A 177 42.61 35.84 -55.25
CA GLU A 177 44.05 36.12 -55.13
C GLU A 177 44.82 35.80 -56.42
N ASN A 178 44.53 34.67 -57.06
CA ASN A 178 45.23 34.27 -58.30
C ASN A 178 44.92 35.25 -59.44
N ILE A 179 43.64 35.60 -59.61
CA ILE A 179 43.18 36.61 -60.57
C ILE A 179 43.83 37.97 -60.27
N LYS A 180 43.84 38.42 -59.00
CA LYS A 180 44.52 39.66 -58.60
C LYS A 180 46.00 39.65 -58.95
N LYS A 181 46.72 38.56 -58.63
CA LYS A 181 48.15 38.38 -58.96
C LYS A 181 48.41 38.37 -60.47
N MET A 182 47.47 37.89 -61.28
CA MET A 182 47.54 37.94 -62.75
C MET A 182 47.30 39.36 -63.29
N LEU A 183 46.28 40.06 -62.78
CA LEU A 183 45.96 41.44 -63.18
C LEU A 183 47.08 42.43 -62.81
N GLU A 184 47.68 42.29 -61.63
CA GLU A 184 48.79 43.17 -61.20
C GLU A 184 50.02 43.00 -62.12
N ARG A 185 50.35 41.76 -62.52
CA ARG A 185 51.43 41.48 -63.49
C ARG A 185 51.16 42.07 -64.88
N LEU A 186 49.92 41.99 -65.37
CA LEU A 186 49.54 42.59 -66.66
C LEU A 186 49.63 44.11 -66.62
N LYS A 187 49.20 44.72 -65.51
CA LYS A 187 49.30 46.16 -65.25
C LYS A 187 50.76 46.62 -65.16
N GLU A 188 51.60 45.91 -64.39
CA GLU A 188 53.04 46.16 -64.29
C GLU A 188 53.75 46.08 -65.65
N HIS A 189 53.51 45.01 -66.42
CA HIS A 189 54.03 44.85 -67.78
C HIS A 189 53.62 46.02 -68.71
N ASN A 190 52.38 46.48 -68.60
CA ASN A 190 51.88 47.60 -69.41
C ASN A 190 52.51 48.93 -68.98
N THR A 191 52.68 49.18 -67.68
CA THR A 191 53.43 50.33 -67.16
C THR A 191 54.89 50.31 -67.63
N ASN A 192 55.57 49.16 -67.52
CA ASN A 192 56.97 49.03 -67.93
C ASN A 192 57.14 49.24 -69.44
N LYS A 193 56.22 48.74 -70.28
CA LYS A 193 56.20 49.04 -71.72
C LYS A 193 55.93 50.51 -72.03
N LYS A 194 55.01 51.16 -71.30
CA LYS A 194 54.78 52.61 -71.46
C LYS A 194 56.04 53.39 -71.13
N ASN A 195 56.64 53.15 -69.96
CA ASN A 195 57.86 53.82 -69.52
C ASN A 195 59.01 53.65 -70.53
N GLN A 196 59.14 52.46 -71.16
CA GLN A 196 60.11 52.21 -72.22
C GLN A 196 59.81 53.01 -73.50
N ILE A 197 58.55 53.16 -73.90
CA ILE A 197 58.15 54.01 -75.04
C ILE A 197 58.44 55.48 -74.72
N ASP A 198 57.98 55.98 -73.58
CA ASP A 198 58.20 57.35 -73.10
C ASP A 198 59.71 57.70 -73.04
N GLN A 199 60.55 56.75 -72.61
CA GLN A 199 62.02 56.89 -72.59
C GLN A 199 62.63 56.92 -74.00
N LEU A 200 62.18 56.04 -74.91
CA LEU A 200 62.65 56.01 -76.30
C LEU A 200 62.22 57.25 -77.09
N GLU A 201 61.08 57.86 -76.76
CA GLU A 201 60.65 59.14 -77.34
C GLU A 201 61.47 60.30 -76.79
N THR A 202 61.74 60.32 -75.47
CA THR A 202 62.63 61.30 -74.83
C THR A 202 64.02 61.28 -75.46
N GLN A 203 64.65 60.11 -75.61
CA GLN A 203 65.97 59.97 -76.24
C GLN A 203 66.00 60.47 -77.70
N LYS A 204 64.95 60.19 -78.48
CA LYS A 204 64.82 60.71 -79.86
C LYS A 204 64.60 62.21 -79.91
N LEU A 205 64.02 62.81 -78.87
CA LEU A 205 63.86 64.26 -78.75
C LEU A 205 65.20 64.91 -78.38
N GLU A 206 65.91 64.37 -77.39
CA GLU A 206 67.26 64.80 -77.00
C GLU A 206 68.26 64.73 -78.18
N GLU A 207 68.25 63.63 -78.96
CA GLU A 207 69.09 63.49 -80.15
C GLU A 207 68.77 64.56 -81.21
N LYS A 208 67.48 64.83 -81.48
CA LYS A 208 67.05 65.89 -82.40
C LYS A 208 67.48 67.27 -81.90
N THR A 209 67.29 67.57 -80.62
CA THR A 209 67.73 68.83 -79.99
C THR A 209 69.24 69.00 -80.15
N ARG A 210 70.02 67.97 -79.82
CA ARG A 210 71.49 67.98 -79.97
C ARG A 210 71.94 68.16 -81.43
N ILE A 211 71.21 67.60 -82.40
CA ILE A 211 71.47 67.83 -83.84
C ILE A 211 71.16 69.29 -84.24
N ILE A 212 70.12 69.91 -83.67
CA ILE A 212 69.77 71.31 -83.91
C ILE A 212 70.80 72.25 -83.26
N GLU A 213 71.18 72.00 -82.01
CA GLU A 213 72.22 72.76 -81.28
C GLU A 213 73.56 72.75 -82.03
N ASN A 214 74.04 71.59 -82.47
CA ASN A 214 75.28 71.49 -83.27
C ASN A 214 75.19 72.27 -84.59
N LYS A 215 74.02 72.30 -85.25
CA LYS A 215 73.81 73.09 -86.47
C LYS A 215 73.80 74.60 -86.18
N LEU A 216 73.14 75.02 -85.10
CA LEU A 216 73.11 76.43 -84.65
C LEU A 216 74.51 76.91 -84.28
N TYR A 217 75.25 76.14 -83.48
CA TYR A 217 76.64 76.42 -83.11
C TYR A 217 77.58 76.51 -84.32
N THR A 218 77.41 75.62 -85.31
CA THR A 218 78.17 75.66 -86.57
C THR A 218 77.82 76.92 -87.38
N ALA A 219 76.55 77.30 -87.45
CA ALA A 219 76.11 78.53 -88.11
C ALA A 219 76.62 79.79 -87.40
N GLU A 220 76.66 79.78 -86.07
CA GLU A 220 77.18 80.86 -85.23
C GLU A 220 78.70 81.04 -85.41
N GLN A 221 79.49 79.97 -85.31
CA GLN A 221 80.92 80.02 -85.65
C GLN A 221 81.18 80.57 -87.06
N ASN A 222 80.34 80.20 -88.04
CA ASN A 222 80.51 80.69 -89.41
C ASN A 222 80.12 82.17 -89.55
N ARG A 223 79.08 82.62 -88.84
CA ARG A 223 78.71 84.04 -88.72
C ARG A 223 79.82 84.85 -88.03
N GLU A 224 80.42 84.32 -86.98
CA GLU A 224 81.52 84.96 -86.25
C GLU A 224 82.78 85.05 -87.12
N LYS A 225 83.14 84.00 -87.88
CA LYS A 225 84.22 84.04 -88.88
C LYS A 225 83.97 85.13 -89.95
N GLU A 226 82.73 85.33 -90.40
CA GLU A 226 82.39 86.42 -91.33
C GLU A 226 82.38 87.82 -90.67
N ILE A 227 82.06 87.92 -89.39
CA ILE A 227 82.21 89.17 -88.62
C ILE A 227 83.70 89.51 -88.45
N GLN A 228 84.52 88.54 -88.07
CA GLN A 228 85.98 88.71 -87.93
C GLN A 228 86.64 89.12 -89.26
N LYS A 229 86.28 88.50 -90.39
CA LYS A 229 86.71 88.94 -91.73
C LYS A 229 86.29 90.37 -92.07
N LYS A 230 85.17 90.87 -91.53
CA LYS A 230 84.73 92.27 -91.70
C LYS A 230 85.53 93.21 -90.79
N ILE A 231 85.75 92.85 -89.53
CA ILE A 231 86.59 93.60 -88.58
C ILE A 231 88.02 93.73 -89.13
N GLU A 232 88.63 92.65 -89.61
CA GLU A 232 89.96 92.69 -90.23
C GLU A 232 90.03 93.55 -91.50
N LYS A 233 88.94 93.64 -92.27
CA LYS A 233 88.86 94.56 -93.42
C LYS A 233 88.79 96.02 -92.94
N VAL A 234 88.00 96.31 -91.91
CA VAL A 234 87.91 97.65 -91.31
C VAL A 234 89.27 98.07 -90.71
N GLN A 235 89.90 97.23 -89.90
CA GLN A 235 91.24 97.48 -89.32
C GLN A 235 92.38 97.61 -90.35
N LYS A 236 92.20 97.08 -91.57
CA LYS A 236 93.12 97.29 -92.70
C LYS A 236 92.85 98.59 -93.47
N LEU A 237 91.64 99.13 -93.37
CA LEU A 237 91.30 100.46 -93.88
C LEU A 237 91.71 101.54 -92.88
N GLU A 238 91.49 101.33 -91.58
CA GLU A 238 91.91 102.21 -90.49
C GLU A 238 93.44 102.39 -90.47
N ARG A 239 94.22 101.29 -90.43
CA ARG A 239 95.69 101.35 -90.55
C ARG A 239 96.20 101.90 -91.88
N ARG A 240 95.36 102.02 -92.90
CA ARG A 240 95.69 102.69 -94.18
C ARG A 240 95.35 104.18 -94.15
N ALA A 241 94.43 104.61 -93.28
CA ALA A 241 94.14 106.02 -93.01
C ALA A 241 95.15 106.63 -92.01
N GLU A 242 95.69 105.84 -91.07
CA GLU A 242 96.77 106.27 -90.15
C GLU A 242 98.14 106.48 -90.84
N LEU A 243 98.24 106.18 -92.14
CA LEU A 243 99.45 106.31 -92.96
C LEU A 243 99.33 107.41 -94.04
N VAL A 244 98.38 108.34 -93.90
CA VAL A 244 98.07 109.44 -94.83
C VAL A 244 97.91 110.76 -94.06
#